data_AF-A0A917RYG6-F1
#
_entry.id   AF-A0A917RYG6-F1
#
_cell.length_a   1.000
_cell.length_b   1.000
_cell.length_c   1.000
_cell.angle_alpha   90.00
_cell.angle_beta   90.00
_cell.angle_gamma   90.00
#
_symmetry.space_group_name_H-M   'P 1'
#
loop_
_entity.id
_entity.type
_entity.pdbx_description
1 polymer ?
#
loop_
_entity_poly.entity_id
_entity_poly.type
_entity_poly.pdbx_seq_one_letter_code
_entity_poly.pdbx_strand_id
1 'polypeptide(L)'
;MAQLPKGERAQVGPRLALEVFEAVRLLAEENRMSMSQYVADVMALHVDRPDLVLELNKPRHVPRRARPKKGRKRKPEKTNQQELPLAG
;
A
#
# COMPACT_ATOMS: atom_id res chain seq x y z
N MET A 1 23.41 12.01 0.90
CA MET A 1 22.84 11.82 -0.44
C MET A 1 21.38 12.26 -0.42
N ALA A 2 21.04 13.32 -1.15
CA ALA A 2 19.69 13.89 -1.14
C ALA A 2 18.74 13.02 -1.99
N GLN A 3 17.72 12.45 -1.35
CA GLN A 3 16.58 11.88 -2.07
C GLN A 3 15.82 13.03 -2.73
N LEU A 4 15.65 13.00 -4.06
CA LEU A 4 14.79 13.98 -4.73
C LEU A 4 13.42 14.00 -4.01
N PRO A 5 12.93 15.20 -3.62
CA PRO A 5 11.62 15.32 -3.00
C PRO A 5 10.60 14.73 -3.97
N LYS A 6 9.71 13.89 -3.44
CA LYS A 6 8.79 13.05 -4.21
C LYS A 6 7.70 13.82 -4.97
N GLY A 7 7.84 15.13 -5.15
CA GLY A 7 6.83 16.04 -5.64
C GLY A 7 5.66 16.20 -4.65
N GLU A 8 4.74 17.10 -4.98
CA GLU A 8 3.45 17.19 -4.28
C GLU A 8 2.64 15.91 -4.55
N ARG A 9 2.15 15.27 -3.48
CA ARG A 9 1.40 14.00 -3.57
C ARG A 9 0.19 14.04 -2.66
N ALA A 10 -0.95 13.63 -3.18
CA ALA A 10 -2.13 13.32 -2.38
C ALA A 10 -2.18 11.83 -2.05
N GLN A 11 -2.55 11.48 -0.81
CA GLN A 11 -2.89 10.11 -0.48
C GLN A 11 -4.33 9.82 -0.91
N VAL A 12 -4.51 8.81 -1.76
CA VAL A 12 -5.83 8.34 -2.19
C VAL A 12 -6.09 6.97 -1.55
N GLY A 13 -7.20 6.84 -0.83
CA GLY A 13 -7.60 5.61 -0.14
C GLY A 13 -9.02 5.20 -0.52
N PRO A 14 -9.25 4.75 -1.76
CA PRO A 14 -10.59 4.39 -2.21
C PRO A 14 -11.09 3.12 -1.50
N ARG A 15 -12.40 3.01 -1.31
CA ARG A 15 -13.05 1.78 -0.87
C ARG A 15 -13.32 0.93 -2.10
N LEU A 16 -12.42 -0.01 -2.38
CA LEU A 16 -12.57 -0.96 -3.47
C LEU A 16 -13.44 -2.14 -3.02
N ALA A 17 -14.19 -2.74 -3.95
CA ALA A 17 -14.75 -4.06 -3.75
C ALA A 17 -13.63 -5.05 -3.42
N LEU A 18 -13.92 -6.05 -2.57
CA LEU A 18 -12.89 -6.98 -2.10
C LEU A 18 -12.24 -7.74 -3.25
N GLU A 19 -13.04 -8.20 -4.22
CA GLU A 19 -12.57 -8.92 -5.41
C GLU A 19 -11.57 -8.08 -6.23
N VAL A 20 -11.86 -6.77 -6.38
CA VAL A 20 -10.97 -5.84 -7.09
C VAL A 20 -9.67 -5.64 -6.30
N PHE A 21 -9.76 -5.50 -4.98
CA PHE A 21 -8.59 -5.37 -4.13
C PHE A 21 -7.67 -6.60 -4.24
N GLU A 22 -8.24 -7.80 -4.22
CA GLU A 22 -7.50 -9.06 -4.33
C GLU A 22 -6.87 -9.24 -5.71
N ALA A 23 -7.63 -8.97 -6.78
CA ALA A 23 -7.10 -9.02 -8.15
C ALA A 23 -5.91 -8.07 -8.33
N VAL A 24 -6.02 -6.82 -7.85
CA VAL A 24 -4.92 -5.84 -7.92
C VAL A 24 -3.71 -6.30 -7.11
N ARG A 25 -3.93 -6.95 -5.95
CA ARG A 25 -2.84 -7.51 -5.16
C ARG A 25 -2.11 -8.63 -5.91
N LEU A 26 -2.83 -9.56 -6.52
CA LEU A 26 -2.25 -10.66 -7.30
C LEU A 26 -1.45 -10.13 -8.48
N LEU A 27 -2.01 -9.18 -9.24
CA LEU A 27 -1.31 -8.55 -10.37
C LEU A 27 -0.03 -7.83 -9.92
N ALA A 28 -0.03 -7.18 -8.75
CA ALA A 28 1.18 -6.58 -8.20
C ALA A 28 2.23 -7.64 -7.83
N GLU A 29 1.81 -8.79 -7.27
CA GLU A 29 2.68 -9.91 -6.94
C GLU A 29 3.28 -10.57 -8.20
N GLU A 30 2.49 -10.77 -9.26
CA GLU A 30 2.94 -11.27 -10.58
C GLU A 30 4.00 -10.35 -11.20
N ASN A 31 3.81 -9.04 -11.07
CA ASN A 31 4.78 -8.04 -11.50
C ASN A 31 5.97 -7.89 -10.54
N ARG A 32 5.97 -8.60 -9.40
CA ARG A 32 6.96 -8.51 -8.30
C ARG A 32 7.14 -7.09 -7.77
N MET A 33 6.04 -6.34 -7.70
CA MET A 33 5.98 -4.95 -7.28
C MET A 33 5.18 -4.78 -5.99
N SER A 34 5.38 -3.67 -5.30
CA SER A 34 4.46 -3.32 -4.21
C SER A 34 3.10 -2.91 -4.77
N MET A 35 2.00 -3.32 -4.12
CA MET A 35 0.64 -2.97 -4.55
C MET A 35 0.45 -1.45 -4.77
N SER A 36 0.99 -0.61 -3.87
CA SER A 36 0.89 0.85 -4.03
C SER A 36 1.67 1.38 -5.24
N GLN A 37 2.80 0.77 -5.59
CA GLN A 37 3.56 1.15 -6.79
C GLN A 37 2.85 0.67 -8.06
N TYR A 38 2.31 -0.55 -8.03
CA TYR A 38 1.52 -1.09 -9.12
C TYR A 38 0.31 -0.19 -9.43
N VAL A 39 -0.47 0.17 -8.42
CA VAL A 39 -1.62 1.08 -8.58
C VAL A 39 -1.19 2.45 -9.09
N ALA A 40 -0.07 3.00 -8.61
CA ALA A 40 0.45 4.28 -9.09
C ALA A 40 0.83 4.23 -10.58
N ASP A 41 1.50 3.16 -11.02
CA ASP A 41 1.91 2.99 -12.41
C ASP A 41 0.71 2.71 -13.32
N VAL A 42 -0.27 1.91 -12.87
CA VAL A 42 -1.54 1.70 -13.60
C VAL A 42 -2.29 3.01 -13.77
N MET A 43 -2.41 3.82 -12.71
CA MET A 43 -3.06 5.13 -12.82
C MET A 43 -2.30 6.06 -13.76
N ALA A 44 -0.96 6.07 -13.71
CA ALA A 44 -0.15 6.87 -14.62
C ALA A 44 -0.37 6.47 -16.09
N LEU A 45 -0.42 5.18 -16.40
CA LEU A 45 -0.76 4.70 -17.74
C LEU A 45 -2.20 5.03 -18.14
N HIS A 46 -3.15 4.90 -17.20
CA HIS A 46 -4.57 5.18 -17.46
C HIS A 46 -4.84 6.65 -17.81
N VAL A 47 -4.01 7.59 -17.32
CA VAL A 47 -4.09 9.02 -17.63
C VAL A 47 -3.09 9.48 -18.70
N ASP A 48 -2.54 8.54 -19.49
CA ASP A 48 -1.56 8.80 -20.55
C ASP A 48 -0.30 9.55 -20.09
N ARG A 49 0.19 9.21 -18.89
CA ARG A 49 1.43 9.74 -18.31
C ARG A 49 2.50 8.66 -18.12
N PRO A 50 3.00 8.04 -19.21
CA PRO A 50 4.02 6.99 -19.14
C PRO A 50 5.36 7.48 -18.55
N ASP A 51 5.59 8.80 -18.54
CA ASP A 51 6.73 9.44 -17.90
C ASP A 51 6.75 9.27 -16.38
N LEU A 52 5.57 9.08 -15.76
CA LEU A 52 5.42 8.90 -14.31
C LEU A 52 5.52 7.43 -13.86
N VAL A 53 5.48 6.48 -14.79
CA VAL A 53 5.61 5.04 -14.50
C VAL A 53 7.01 4.77 -13.96
N LEU A 54 7.13 4.00 -12.87
CA LEU A 54 8.44 3.69 -12.29
C LEU A 54 8.94 2.29 -12.63
N GLU A 55 8.08 1.27 -12.59
CA GLU A 55 8.52 -0.12 -12.64
C GLU A 55 7.68 -0.96 -13.62
N LEU A 56 6.38 -0.67 -13.77
CA LEU A 56 5.48 -1.41 -14.66
C LEU A 56 5.96 -1.34 -16.13
N ASN A 57 6.02 -2.48 -16.81
CA ASN A 57 6.46 -2.62 -18.21
C ASN A 57 7.90 -2.14 -18.53
N LYS A 58 8.73 -1.84 -17.53
CA LYS A 58 10.13 -1.45 -17.75
C LYS A 58 11.07 -2.65 -17.62
N PRO A 59 12.07 -2.79 -18.52
CA PRO A 59 13.11 -3.79 -18.36
C PRO A 59 13.85 -3.54 -17.04
N ARG A 60 13.91 -4.58 -16.22
CA ARG A 60 14.24 -4.53 -14.79
C ARG A 60 15.63 -3.95 -14.54
N HIS A 61 15.71 -2.71 -14.06
CA HIS A 61 16.96 -2.15 -13.55
C HIS A 61 16.96 -2.16 -12.00
N VAL A 62 17.56 -3.22 -11.43
CA VAL A 62 18.02 -3.42 -10.04
C VAL A 62 17.00 -3.12 -8.91
N PRO A 63 16.74 -4.05 -7.98
CA PRO A 63 15.76 -3.85 -6.91
C PRO A 63 16.13 -2.66 -6.00
N ARG A 64 15.24 -1.67 -5.91
CA ARG A 64 15.29 -0.70 -4.81
C ARG A 64 14.99 -1.46 -3.51
N ARG A 65 16.02 -1.60 -2.68
CA ARG A 65 16.02 -2.31 -1.39
C ARG A 65 14.65 -2.23 -0.71
N ALA A 66 14.04 -3.40 -0.49
CA ALA A 66 12.77 -3.54 0.20
C ALA A 66 12.79 -2.70 1.49
N ARG A 67 11.85 -1.76 1.63
CA ARG A 67 11.66 -1.08 2.92
C ARG A 67 11.18 -2.14 3.93
N PRO A 68 11.77 -2.23 5.12
CA PRO A 68 11.22 -3.08 6.18
C PRO A 68 9.80 -2.62 6.45
N LYS A 69 8.84 -3.55 6.45
CA LYS A 69 7.45 -3.27 6.80
C LYS A 69 7.43 -2.79 8.25
N LYS A 70 7.27 -1.48 8.48
CA LYS A 70 7.12 -0.92 9.83
C LYS A 70 5.85 -1.53 10.42
N GLY A 71 6.00 -2.42 11.39
CA GLY A 71 4.89 -3.16 12.01
C GLY A 71 3.78 -2.22 12.45
N ARG A 72 2.53 -2.53 12.07
CA ARG A 72 1.33 -1.92 12.65
C ARG A 72 1.40 -2.17 14.16
N LYS A 73 1.63 -1.14 14.97
CA LYS A 73 1.37 -1.22 16.42
C LYS A 73 -0.14 -1.44 16.57
N ARG A 74 -0.55 -2.65 16.96
CA ARG A 74 -1.92 -2.91 17.41
C ARG A 74 -2.14 -2.03 18.66
N LYS A 75 -3.15 -1.16 18.64
CA LYS A 75 -3.58 -0.46 19.87
C LYS A 75 -4.08 -1.54 20.85
N PRO A 76 -3.76 -1.45 22.15
CA PRO A 76 -4.31 -2.39 23.13
C PRO A 76 -5.83 -2.18 23.22
N GLU A 77 -6.58 -3.28 23.15
CA GLU A 77 -7.99 -3.35 23.53
C GLU A 77 -8.13 -2.88 24.98
N LYS A 78 -9.01 -1.90 25.21
CA LYS A 78 -9.42 -1.56 26.57
C LYS A 78 -10.35 -2.67 27.05
N THR A 79 -9.84 -3.56 27.90
CA THR A 79 -10.65 -4.52 28.66
C THR A 79 -11.66 -3.74 29.49
N ASN A 80 -12.94 -3.87 29.12
CA ASN A 80 -14.07 -3.29 29.82
C ASN A 80 -14.30 -4.14 31.09
N GLN A 81 -13.89 -3.65 32.25
CA GLN A 81 -14.21 -4.26 33.54
C GLN A 81 -15.66 -3.90 33.88
N GLN A 82 -16.61 -4.74 33.49
CA GLN A 82 -17.94 -4.73 34.08
C GLN A 82 -17.85 -5.47 35.41
N GLU A 83 -17.92 -4.71 36.49
CA GLU A 83 -18.05 -5.21 37.85
C GLU A 83 -19.39 -5.97 37.98
N LEU A 84 -19.30 -7.25 38.35
CA LEU A 84 -20.44 -8.05 38.78
C LEU A 84 -20.67 -7.78 40.27
N PRO A 85 -21.85 -7.31 40.72
CA PRO A 85 -22.15 -7.31 42.14
C PRO A 85 -22.38 -8.76 42.59
N LEU A 86 -21.47 -9.25 43.45
CA LEU A 86 -21.64 -10.48 44.21
C LEU A 86 -22.85 -10.32 45.13
N ALA A 87 -23.84 -11.20 44.94
CA ALA A 87 -24.88 -11.47 45.89
C ALA A 87 -24.29 -12.12 47.15
N GLY A 88 -24.80 -11.74 48.33
CA GLY A 88 -24.45 -12.32 49.62
C GLY A 88 -24.78 -11.38 50.76
#